data_AF-A0AAV6SX59-F1
#
_entry.id   AF-A0AAV6SX59-F1
#
_cell.length_a   1.000
_cell.length_b   1.000
_cell.length_c   1.000
_cell.angle_alpha   90.00
_cell.angle_beta   90.00
_cell.angle_gamma   90.00
#
_symmetry.space_group_name_H-M   'P 1'
#
loop_
_entity.id
_entity.type
_entity.pdbx_description
1 polymer ?
#
loop_
_entity_poly.entity_id
_entity_poly.type
_entity_poly.pdbx_seq_one_letter_code
_entity_poly.pdbx_strand_id
1 'polypeptide(L)'
;MLVGYSSSSGEDSEAELNLSDPRKPGQEKEDDDVSDGCCSARKRARTEDERVIKTRLPLPGCLLTMFPDEVEPQNEDSSLHGGRLRSFKHERGNWATYVYLSYHPEEEFMELLQELLSTAGASGVVLTPQEEFHLSLSQTVVLRHHWIQPFTQSLRTDLARCKRFVCTASKLKVYCNAEKTRTFLGIEVCSGHTQLLDLARVVDRTMTEFRLDTFYKEPSFHVSLAWCVGDVIEKLKECIQELQRVVDEQEEGPFVLRLEGMELHCKTGNKTFCFPLQT
;
A
#
# COMPACT_ATOMS: atom_id res chain seq x y z
N MET A 1 13.46 -19.96 8.53
CA MET A 1 14.22 -20.60 7.42
C MET A 1 13.48 -20.28 6.13
N LEU A 2 14.18 -19.78 5.11
CA LEU A 2 13.73 -19.58 3.70
C LEU A 2 12.68 -18.46 3.45
N VAL A 3 12.76 -17.59 2.42
CA VAL A 3 13.60 -17.56 1.21
C VAL A 3 13.93 -16.09 0.88
N GLY A 4 15.21 -15.72 0.95
CA GLY A 4 15.72 -14.49 0.34
C GLY A 4 16.14 -14.79 -1.10
N TYR A 5 15.64 -14.01 -2.05
CA TYR A 5 16.12 -14.09 -3.43
C TYR A 5 17.25 -13.09 -3.62
N SER A 6 18.47 -13.62 -3.63
CA SER A 6 19.65 -13.01 -4.22
C SER A 6 19.77 -13.39 -5.70
N SER A 7 20.43 -12.50 -6.45
CA SER A 7 20.90 -12.55 -7.85
C SER A 7 20.08 -11.64 -8.77
N SER A 8 20.65 -10.72 -9.55
CA SER A 8 22.01 -10.65 -10.09
C SER A 8 22.40 -9.18 -10.29
N SER A 9 23.60 -8.85 -9.82
CA SER A 9 24.38 -7.67 -10.21
C SER A 9 24.74 -7.76 -11.70
N GLY A 10 24.44 -6.70 -12.44
CA GLY A 10 25.05 -6.37 -13.72
C GLY A 10 25.56 -4.94 -13.61
N GLU A 11 26.88 -4.80 -13.50
CA GLU A 11 27.59 -3.55 -13.69
C GLU A 11 27.54 -3.21 -15.18
N ASP A 12 27.09 -2.01 -15.53
CA ASP A 12 27.52 -1.35 -16.77
C ASP A 12 27.69 0.14 -16.46
N SER A 13 28.94 0.57 -16.63
CA SER A 13 29.44 1.91 -16.45
C SER A 13 29.34 2.73 -17.73
N GLU A 14 29.20 4.04 -17.55
CA GLU A 14 29.58 5.14 -18.45
C GLU A 14 28.84 5.32 -19.80
N ALA A 15 28.17 6.48 -19.93
CA ALA A 15 28.55 7.49 -20.91
C ALA A 15 27.71 8.78 -20.72
N GLU A 16 28.36 9.83 -20.23
CA GLU A 16 27.90 11.20 -20.39
C GLU A 16 27.96 11.57 -21.88
N LEU A 17 26.84 12.03 -22.45
CA LEU A 17 26.84 12.73 -23.74
C LEU A 17 26.35 14.15 -23.52
N ASN A 18 27.32 15.04 -23.27
CA ASN A 18 27.21 16.47 -23.48
C ASN A 18 27.03 16.72 -24.98
N LEU A 19 25.84 17.17 -25.40
CA LEU A 19 25.63 17.78 -26.70
C LEU A 19 25.33 19.26 -26.51
N SER A 20 26.34 20.05 -26.91
CA SER A 20 26.35 21.49 -27.01
C SER A 20 25.41 21.98 -28.11
N ASP A 21 24.50 22.85 -27.73
CA ASP A 21 23.63 23.66 -28.59
C ASP A 21 24.39 24.87 -29.14
N PRO A 22 24.31 25.17 -30.45
CA PRO A 22 24.53 26.51 -30.94
C PRO A 22 23.32 27.09 -31.70
N ARG A 23 22.79 28.17 -31.12
CA ARG A 23 22.45 29.46 -31.76
C ARG A 23 21.12 29.60 -32.53
N LYS A 24 20.22 30.32 -31.84
CA LYS A 24 19.56 31.60 -32.19
C LYS A 24 18.44 31.67 -33.27
N PRO A 25 17.52 32.65 -33.12
CA PRO A 25 16.18 32.64 -33.70
C PRO A 25 16.03 33.57 -34.92
N GLY A 26 15.01 33.31 -35.74
CA GLY A 26 14.52 34.22 -36.78
C GLY A 26 13.02 34.07 -36.96
N GLN A 27 12.26 35.06 -36.51
CA GLN A 27 10.86 35.31 -36.82
C GLN A 27 10.77 36.19 -38.06
N GLU A 28 10.01 35.79 -39.07
CA GLU A 28 9.27 36.61 -40.05
C GLU A 28 8.22 35.67 -40.67
N LYS A 29 7.01 36.02 -41.09
CA LYS A 29 6.01 37.07 -40.87
C LYS A 29 4.72 36.51 -41.55
N GLU A 30 3.58 36.99 -41.10
CA GLU A 30 2.23 36.73 -41.61
C GLU A 30 2.00 37.27 -43.04
N ASP A 31 0.75 37.04 -43.52
CA ASP A 31 0.02 37.64 -44.65
C ASP A 31 -0.14 36.70 -45.86
N ASP A 32 -1.29 36.52 -46.50
CA ASP A 32 -2.69 36.84 -46.19
C ASP A 32 -3.56 36.21 -47.31
N ASP A 33 -4.82 35.96 -46.97
CA ASP A 33 -6.04 36.20 -47.78
C ASP A 33 -6.67 35.27 -48.85
N VAL A 34 -8.02 35.24 -48.70
CA VAL A 34 -9.19 35.07 -49.61
C VAL A 34 -9.23 33.85 -50.56
N SER A 35 -10.13 32.86 -50.41
CA SER A 35 -11.61 32.86 -50.44
C SER A 35 -12.25 32.74 -51.84
N ASP A 36 -13.27 31.87 -51.84
CA ASP A 36 -14.51 31.89 -52.62
C ASP A 36 -14.64 31.01 -53.87
N GLY A 37 -15.82 30.40 -54.01
CA GLY A 37 -16.27 29.77 -55.25
C GLY A 37 -17.06 28.47 -55.11
N CYS A 38 -18.25 28.52 -54.52
CA CYS A 38 -19.25 27.44 -54.60
C CYS A 38 -19.84 27.27 -56.01
N CYS A 39 -20.25 26.01 -56.29
CA CYS A 39 -21.56 25.62 -56.82
C CYS A 39 -21.58 24.94 -58.21
N SER A 40 -22.03 23.67 -58.25
CA SER A 40 -23.13 23.23 -59.12
C SER A 40 -23.49 21.76 -58.85
N ALA A 41 -24.74 21.56 -58.42
CA ALA A 41 -25.39 20.28 -58.25
C ALA A 41 -25.67 19.56 -59.59
N ARG A 42 -25.41 18.24 -59.65
CA ARG A 42 -26.18 17.31 -60.49
C ARG A 42 -26.42 16.01 -59.72
N LYS A 43 -27.68 15.58 -59.77
CA LYS A 43 -28.30 14.49 -59.00
C LYS A 43 -28.45 13.25 -59.90
N ARG A 44 -28.38 12.06 -59.27
CA ARG A 44 -28.65 10.66 -59.72
C ARG A 44 -27.36 9.83 -59.83
N ALA A 45 -27.26 8.59 -59.35
CA ALA A 45 -28.25 7.65 -58.83
C ALA A 45 -27.62 6.77 -57.72
N ARG A 46 -28.48 6.14 -56.91
CA ARG A 46 -28.15 5.13 -55.89
C ARG A 46 -27.43 3.92 -56.53
N THR A 47 -26.37 3.48 -55.90
CA THR A 47 -25.92 2.08 -55.94
C THR A 47 -25.51 1.68 -54.53
N GLU A 48 -25.98 0.51 -54.11
CA GLU A 48 -25.88 -0.05 -52.77
C GLU A 48 -24.47 -0.54 -52.42
N ASP A 49 -24.17 -0.48 -51.12
CA ASP A 49 -23.24 -1.30 -50.33
C ASP A 49 -21.83 -1.62 -50.87
N GLU A 50 -20.83 -0.91 -50.34
CA GLU A 50 -19.57 -1.54 -49.92
C GLU A 50 -19.18 -1.02 -48.53
N ARG A 51 -19.51 -1.80 -47.50
CA ARG A 51 -18.90 -1.62 -46.17
C ARG A 51 -17.41 -1.94 -46.32
N VAL A 52 -16.56 -0.91 -46.25
CA VAL A 52 -15.12 -1.08 -46.13
C VAL A 52 -14.82 -1.82 -44.83
N ILE A 53 -14.70 -3.15 -44.92
CA ILE A 53 -14.18 -3.98 -43.84
C ILE A 53 -12.73 -3.54 -43.69
N LYS A 54 -12.41 -2.83 -42.60
CA LYS A 54 -11.03 -2.61 -42.19
C LYS A 54 -10.43 -3.97 -41.88
N THR A 55 -9.84 -4.61 -42.88
CA THR A 55 -9.07 -5.84 -42.71
C THR A 55 -7.86 -5.47 -41.85
N ARG A 56 -7.94 -5.80 -40.55
CA ARG A 56 -6.78 -5.70 -39.67
C ARG A 56 -5.69 -6.58 -40.28
N LEU A 57 -4.49 -6.02 -40.40
CA LEU A 57 -3.33 -6.79 -40.84
C LEU A 57 -3.16 -8.00 -39.89
N PRO A 58 -2.85 -9.20 -40.43
CA PRO A 58 -2.63 -10.37 -39.60
C PRO A 58 -1.46 -10.09 -38.66
N LEU A 59 -1.64 -10.39 -37.36
CA LEU A 59 -0.58 -10.30 -36.37
C LEU A 59 0.60 -11.17 -36.83
N PRO A 60 1.81 -10.61 -36.92
CA PRO A 60 3.02 -11.39 -37.18
C PRO A 60 3.09 -12.60 -36.24
N GLY A 61 3.34 -13.80 -36.78
CA GLY A 61 3.35 -15.04 -36.00
C GLY A 61 4.33 -15.01 -34.81
N CYS A 62 5.39 -14.20 -34.91
CA CYS A 62 6.32 -13.97 -33.80
C CYS A 62 5.66 -13.31 -32.58
N LEU A 63 4.67 -12.43 -32.77
CA LEU A 63 3.96 -11.78 -31.66
C LEU A 63 3.02 -12.74 -30.94
N LEU A 64 2.44 -13.72 -31.64
CA LEU A 64 1.65 -14.79 -31.02
C LEU A 64 2.49 -15.68 -30.08
N THR A 65 3.75 -15.91 -30.43
CA THR A 65 4.69 -16.68 -29.60
C THR A 65 5.32 -15.88 -28.47
N MET A 66 5.31 -14.54 -28.55
CA MET A 66 5.89 -13.65 -27.54
C MET A 66 4.94 -13.35 -26.36
N PHE A 67 3.63 -13.51 -26.57
CA PHE A 67 2.59 -13.29 -25.55
C PHE A 67 1.65 -14.50 -25.49
N PRO A 68 2.10 -15.67 -25.00
CA PRO A 68 1.19 -16.77 -24.74
C PRO A 68 0.09 -16.32 -23.76
N ASP A 69 -1.17 -16.55 -24.10
CA ASP A 69 -2.36 -16.25 -23.28
C ASP A 69 -2.43 -17.10 -21.98
N GLU A 70 -1.38 -17.84 -21.65
CA GLU A 70 -1.24 -18.58 -20.41
C GLU A 70 -0.91 -17.62 -19.27
N VAL A 71 -1.90 -16.83 -18.87
CA VAL A 71 -2.02 -16.48 -17.46
C VAL A 71 -2.43 -17.78 -16.77
N GLU A 72 -1.45 -18.62 -16.44
CA GLU A 72 -1.70 -19.72 -15.50
C GLU A 72 -2.49 -19.13 -14.34
N PRO A 73 -3.68 -19.67 -14.01
CA PRO A 73 -4.31 -19.31 -12.76
C PRO A 73 -3.36 -19.78 -11.67
N GLN A 74 -2.55 -18.85 -11.15
CA GLN A 74 -1.89 -19.01 -9.87
C GLN A 74 -3.01 -19.24 -8.87
N ASN A 75 -3.32 -20.52 -8.62
CA ASN A 75 -4.09 -20.91 -7.45
C ASN A 75 -3.25 -20.45 -6.26
N GLU A 76 -3.63 -19.31 -5.66
CA GLU A 76 -3.04 -18.86 -4.41
C GLU A 76 -3.39 -19.91 -3.35
N ASP A 77 -2.49 -20.87 -3.14
CA ASP A 77 -2.63 -21.86 -2.09
C ASP A 77 -2.52 -21.15 -0.75
N SER A 78 -3.68 -20.93 -0.12
CA SER A 78 -3.79 -20.23 1.16
C SER A 78 -2.90 -20.82 2.27
N SER A 79 -2.50 -22.11 2.15
CA SER A 79 -1.60 -22.76 3.09
C SER A 79 -0.20 -22.14 3.11
N LEU A 80 0.29 -21.62 1.97
CA LEU A 80 1.58 -20.93 1.85
C LEU A 80 1.64 -19.59 2.61
N HIS A 81 0.47 -19.09 3.02
CA HIS A 81 0.35 -17.84 3.76
C HIS A 81 -0.31 -18.05 5.13
N GLY A 82 -0.25 -19.26 5.70
CA GLY A 82 -0.85 -19.57 7.00
C GLY A 82 -2.37 -19.38 7.04
N GLY A 83 -3.06 -19.62 5.92
CA GLY A 83 -4.50 -19.38 5.78
C GLY A 83 -4.86 -17.90 5.48
N ARG A 84 -3.91 -17.08 5.03
CA ARG A 84 -4.19 -15.72 4.51
C ARG A 84 -4.88 -15.78 3.17
N LEU A 85 -6.14 -15.34 3.18
CA LEU A 85 -6.85 -14.91 2.00
C LEU A 85 -6.44 -13.49 1.67
N ARG A 86 -6.05 -13.27 0.42
CA ARG A 86 -5.72 -11.96 -0.11
C ARG A 86 -6.99 -11.24 -0.55
N SER A 87 -7.15 -9.97 -0.20
CA SER A 87 -8.34 -9.18 -0.56
C SER A 87 -8.48 -8.92 -2.07
N PHE A 88 -7.39 -8.99 -2.84
CA PHE A 88 -7.39 -8.79 -4.29
C PHE A 88 -6.34 -9.67 -4.98
N LYS A 89 -6.63 -10.16 -6.20
CA LYS A 89 -5.70 -11.02 -6.96
C LYS A 89 -4.43 -10.27 -7.37
N HIS A 90 -3.26 -10.92 -7.43
CA HIS A 90 -2.09 -10.33 -8.06
C HIS A 90 -2.35 -10.08 -9.55
N GLU A 91 -2.09 -8.87 -10.02
CA GLU A 91 -1.99 -8.56 -11.44
C GLU A 91 -0.62 -7.94 -11.68
N ARG A 92 0.05 -8.35 -12.76
CA ARG A 92 1.38 -7.84 -13.09
C ARG A 92 1.32 -6.32 -13.24
N GLY A 93 2.10 -5.61 -12.43
CA GLY A 93 2.14 -4.16 -12.42
C GLY A 93 1.26 -3.49 -11.36
N ASN A 94 0.43 -4.25 -10.64
CA ASN A 94 -0.36 -3.79 -9.49
C ASN A 94 0.31 -4.20 -8.18
N TRP A 95 0.66 -3.22 -7.35
CA TRP A 95 1.44 -3.40 -6.13
C TRP A 95 0.61 -3.01 -4.91
N ALA A 96 0.57 -3.89 -3.91
CA ALA A 96 -0.06 -3.60 -2.63
C ALA A 96 0.77 -2.55 -1.89
N THR A 97 0.19 -1.38 -1.65
CA THR A 97 0.88 -0.23 -1.07
C THR A 97 0.20 0.24 0.20
N TYR A 98 0.96 0.46 1.27
CA TYR A 98 0.45 1.04 2.51
C TYR A 98 1.54 1.79 3.27
N VAL A 99 1.13 2.76 4.08
CA VAL A 99 1.99 3.64 4.89
C VAL A 99 1.78 3.36 6.37
N TYR A 100 2.85 3.31 7.14
CA TYR A 100 2.83 2.95 8.56
C TYR A 100 4.02 3.52 9.34
N LEU A 101 3.93 3.46 10.67
CA LEU A 101 5.06 3.62 11.59
C LEU A 101 5.51 2.23 12.04
N SER A 102 6.81 1.96 11.95
CA SER A 102 7.40 0.70 12.40
C SER A 102 7.56 0.70 13.92
N TYR A 103 7.21 -0.41 14.57
CA TYR A 103 7.51 -0.65 15.98
C TYR A 103 8.50 -1.80 16.06
N HIS A 104 9.63 -1.56 16.75
CA HIS A 104 10.61 -2.60 17.00
C HIS A 104 10.39 -3.12 18.42
N PRO A 105 10.00 -4.40 18.59
CA PRO A 105 9.68 -4.94 19.90
C PRO A 105 10.94 -5.09 20.74
N GLU A 106 10.83 -4.70 22.01
CA GLU A 106 11.82 -5.00 23.05
C GLU A 106 11.56 -6.40 23.64
N GLU A 107 12.50 -6.91 24.44
CA GLU A 107 12.38 -8.25 25.04
C GLU A 107 11.14 -8.35 25.95
N GLU A 108 10.92 -7.35 26.80
CA GLU A 108 9.74 -7.22 27.68
C GLU A 108 8.42 -7.28 26.90
N PHE A 109 8.36 -6.64 25.72
CA PHE A 109 7.18 -6.69 24.86
C PHE A 109 6.92 -8.11 24.33
N MET A 110 7.99 -8.84 23.97
CA MET A 110 7.86 -10.22 23.46
C MET A 110 7.44 -11.20 24.56
N GLU A 111 7.91 -11.01 25.79
CA GLU A 111 7.46 -11.76 26.96
C GLU A 111 5.98 -11.54 27.25
N LEU A 112 5.55 -10.27 27.29
CA LEU A 112 4.14 -9.90 27.40
C LEU A 112 3.30 -10.54 26.29
N LEU A 113 3.78 -10.48 25.04
CA LEU A 113 3.07 -11.09 23.91
C LEU A 113 2.88 -12.60 24.13
N GLN A 114 3.90 -13.30 24.59
CA GLN A 114 3.82 -14.73 24.86
C GLN A 114 2.83 -15.07 25.99
N GLU A 115 2.77 -14.23 27.03
CA GLU A 115 1.80 -14.35 28.11
C GLU A 115 0.37 -14.13 27.59
N LEU A 116 0.14 -13.07 26.82
CA LEU A 116 -1.15 -12.78 26.18
C LEU A 116 -1.63 -13.94 25.29
N LEU A 117 -0.74 -14.53 24.49
CA LEU A 117 -1.06 -15.69 23.65
C LEU A 117 -1.45 -16.91 24.49
N SER A 118 -0.74 -17.15 25.59
CA SER A 118 -1.01 -18.27 26.50
C SER A 118 -2.37 -18.10 27.19
N THR A 119 -2.68 -16.90 27.66
CA THR A 119 -3.97 -16.54 28.29
C THR A 119 -5.13 -16.62 27.30
N ALA A 120 -4.94 -16.17 26.06
CA ALA A 120 -5.93 -16.33 24.99
C ALA A 120 -6.18 -17.81 24.67
N GLY A 121 -5.11 -18.62 24.61
CA GLY A 121 -5.17 -20.06 24.39
C GLY A 121 -5.92 -20.80 25.49
N ALA A 122 -5.68 -20.44 26.77
CA ALA A 122 -6.43 -20.98 27.91
C ALA A 122 -7.93 -20.64 27.85
N SER A 123 -8.28 -19.50 27.25
CA SER A 123 -9.65 -19.07 26.97
C SER A 123 -10.26 -19.71 25.71
N GLY A 124 -9.54 -20.61 25.03
CA GLY A 124 -10.00 -21.32 23.84
C GLY A 124 -9.85 -20.55 22.54
N VAL A 125 -9.07 -19.46 22.51
CA VAL A 125 -8.77 -18.69 21.30
C VAL A 125 -7.30 -18.86 20.92
N VAL A 126 -7.04 -19.59 19.83
CA VAL A 126 -5.68 -19.79 19.32
C VAL A 126 -5.31 -18.62 18.43
N LEU A 127 -4.38 -17.79 18.92
CA LEU A 127 -3.83 -16.66 18.19
C LEU A 127 -2.43 -17.00 17.65
N THR A 128 -2.12 -16.48 16.47
CA THR A 128 -0.78 -16.50 15.87
C THR A 128 -0.12 -15.14 16.11
N PRO A 129 1.11 -15.08 16.65
CA PRO A 129 1.81 -13.80 16.84
C PRO A 129 2.01 -13.05 15.52
N GLN A 130 2.06 -11.72 15.57
CA GLN A 130 2.56 -10.92 14.46
C GLN A 130 4.09 -11.02 14.37
N GLU A 131 4.59 -10.98 13.13
CA GLU A 131 6.03 -11.00 12.84
C GLU A 131 6.61 -9.58 12.69
N GLU A 132 5.82 -8.66 12.11
CA GLU A 132 6.18 -7.25 11.92
C GLU A 132 5.15 -6.36 12.63
N PHE A 133 5.60 -5.62 13.65
CA PHE A 133 4.75 -4.72 14.41
C PHE A 133 4.77 -3.33 13.80
N HIS A 134 3.58 -2.77 13.56
CA HIS A 134 3.44 -1.46 12.97
C HIS A 134 2.11 -0.81 13.33
N LEU A 135 2.07 0.51 13.20
CA LEU A 135 0.87 1.33 13.31
C LEU A 135 0.52 1.88 11.93
N SER A 136 -0.61 1.46 11.37
CA SER A 136 -1.03 1.87 10.02
C SER A 136 -1.51 3.33 9.97
N LEU A 137 -1.07 4.06 8.94
CA LEU A 137 -1.50 5.43 8.62
C LEU A 137 -2.22 5.52 7.28
N SER A 138 -2.36 4.39 6.56
CA SER A 138 -3.19 4.27 5.38
C SER A 138 -3.88 2.90 5.33
N GLN A 139 -4.89 2.78 4.47
CA GLN A 139 -5.37 1.48 4.02
C GLN A 139 -4.33 0.84 3.07
N THR A 140 -4.47 -0.46 2.83
CA THR A 140 -3.73 -1.10 1.74
C THR A 140 -4.44 -0.81 0.42
N VAL A 141 -3.77 -0.07 -0.45
CA VAL A 141 -4.27 0.34 -1.77
C VAL A 141 -3.47 -0.33 -2.88
N VAL A 142 -4.03 -0.37 -4.08
CA VAL A 142 -3.34 -0.91 -5.26
C VAL A 142 -2.69 0.23 -6.02
N LEU A 143 -1.36 0.26 -6.05
CA LEU A 143 -0.58 1.24 -6.79
C LEU A 143 0.05 0.60 -8.03
N ARG A 144 -0.05 1.26 -9.18
CA ARG A 144 0.63 0.79 -10.40
C ARG A 144 2.13 1.04 -10.31
N HIS A 145 2.93 0.13 -10.86
CA HIS A 145 4.39 0.20 -10.82
C HIS A 145 4.96 1.57 -11.22
N HIS A 146 4.46 2.13 -12.33
CA HIS A 146 4.93 3.43 -12.85
C HIS A 146 4.59 4.63 -11.94
N TRP A 147 3.64 4.49 -11.02
CA TRP A 147 3.29 5.52 -10.05
C TRP A 147 4.10 5.44 -8.75
N ILE A 148 4.83 4.35 -8.50
CA ILE A 148 5.56 4.15 -7.23
C ILE A 148 6.55 5.29 -6.96
N GLN A 149 7.37 5.66 -7.94
CA GLN A 149 8.38 6.70 -7.76
C GLN A 149 7.76 8.11 -7.60
N PRO A 150 6.79 8.54 -8.44
CA PRO A 150 6.07 9.79 -8.19
C PRO A 150 5.35 9.83 -6.83
N PHE A 151 4.70 8.72 -6.43
CA PHE A 151 3.95 8.62 -5.18
C PHE A 151 4.86 8.77 -3.96
N THR A 152 5.97 8.02 -3.94
CA THR A 152 6.96 8.11 -2.85
C THR A 152 7.64 9.47 -2.79
N GLN A 153 7.82 10.15 -3.93
CA GLN A 153 8.34 11.50 -3.95
C GLN A 153 7.34 12.52 -3.40
N SER A 154 6.04 12.41 -3.73
CA SER A 154 4.99 13.25 -3.13
C SER A 154 4.95 13.06 -1.61
N LEU A 155 4.90 11.81 -1.12
CA LEU A 155 4.97 11.52 0.31
C LEU A 155 6.20 12.13 0.98
N ARG A 156 7.38 12.01 0.36
CA ARG A 156 8.62 12.58 0.92
C ARG A 156 8.54 14.09 1.08
N THR A 157 8.03 14.80 0.07
CA THR A 157 7.90 16.25 0.11
C THR A 157 6.92 16.69 1.20
N ASP A 158 5.80 15.97 1.32
CA ASP A 158 4.73 16.32 2.25
C ASP A 158 5.09 16.00 3.71
N LEU A 159 5.75 14.86 3.95
CA LEU A 159 6.17 14.42 5.29
C LEU A 159 7.41 15.15 5.80
N ALA A 160 8.20 15.80 4.94
CA ALA A 160 9.42 16.52 5.35
C ALA A 160 9.17 17.65 6.37
N ARG A 161 7.93 18.15 6.46
CA ARG A 161 7.52 19.21 7.40
C ARG A 161 6.90 18.67 8.69
N CYS A 162 6.68 17.36 8.78
CA CYS A 162 6.09 16.73 9.94
C CYS A 162 7.16 16.51 11.00
N LYS A 163 6.83 16.87 12.25
CA LYS A 163 7.76 16.75 13.37
C LYS A 163 7.70 15.36 13.99
N ARG A 164 8.83 14.95 14.57
CA ARG A 164 8.90 13.77 15.44
C ARG A 164 7.99 13.95 16.64
N PHE A 165 7.44 12.85 17.10
CA PHE A 165 6.56 12.79 18.26
C PHE A 165 6.67 11.43 18.91
N VAL A 166 6.07 11.30 20.10
CA VAL A 166 5.95 10.02 20.79
C VAL A 166 4.47 9.76 20.97
N CYS A 167 4.04 8.54 20.68
CA CYS A 167 2.72 8.05 21.07
C CYS A 167 2.87 6.85 22.01
N THR A 168 1.83 6.63 22.81
CA THR A 168 1.79 5.50 23.73
C THR A 168 0.50 4.72 23.57
N ALA A 169 0.58 3.40 23.72
CA ALA A 169 -0.55 2.48 23.60
C ALA A 169 -0.55 1.53 24.80
N SER A 170 -1.72 1.32 25.41
CA SER A 170 -1.86 0.46 26.60
C SER A 170 -3.16 -0.34 26.64
N LYS A 171 -4.17 0.05 25.84
CA LYS A 171 -5.48 -0.58 25.88
C LYS A 171 -5.60 -1.66 24.81
N LEU A 172 -5.86 -2.90 25.21
CA LEU A 172 -6.17 -3.96 24.26
C LEU A 172 -7.54 -3.77 23.62
N LYS A 173 -7.62 -4.08 22.34
CA LYS A 173 -8.83 -4.02 21.55
C LYS A 173 -8.80 -5.08 20.46
N VAL A 174 -10.00 -5.58 20.15
CA VAL A 174 -10.20 -6.58 19.11
C VAL A 174 -10.59 -5.88 17.81
N TYR A 175 -9.87 -6.20 16.74
CA TYR A 175 -10.10 -5.67 15.40
C TYR A 175 -10.44 -6.82 14.46
N CYS A 176 -11.15 -6.49 13.39
CA CYS A 176 -11.43 -7.44 12.32
C CYS A 176 -11.28 -6.72 11.00
N ASN A 177 -10.76 -7.41 9.99
CA ASN A 177 -10.68 -6.83 8.66
C ASN A 177 -12.08 -6.67 8.06
N ALA A 178 -12.19 -5.83 7.02
CA ALA A 178 -13.46 -5.50 6.38
C ALA A 178 -14.19 -6.76 5.85
N GLU A 179 -13.45 -7.75 5.36
CA GLU A 179 -13.99 -9.00 4.81
C GLU A 179 -14.35 -10.04 5.88
N LYS A 180 -14.09 -9.75 7.16
CA LYS A 180 -14.35 -10.65 8.29
C LYS A 180 -13.67 -12.02 8.18
N THR A 181 -12.56 -12.07 7.47
CA THR A 181 -11.76 -13.28 7.29
C THR A 181 -10.64 -13.39 8.31
N ARG A 182 -10.38 -12.33 9.10
CA ARG A 182 -9.27 -12.23 10.05
C ARG A 182 -9.66 -11.38 11.25
N THR A 183 -9.36 -11.89 12.44
CA THR A 183 -9.47 -11.15 13.69
C THR A 183 -8.09 -10.89 14.25
N PHE A 184 -7.86 -9.69 14.77
CA PHE A 184 -6.60 -9.23 15.33
C PHE A 184 -6.79 -8.80 16.77
N LEU A 185 -5.84 -9.17 17.62
CA LEU A 185 -5.63 -8.54 18.92
C LEU A 185 -4.65 -7.39 18.71
N GLY A 186 -5.03 -6.17 19.06
CA GLY A 186 -4.17 -5.00 18.95
C GLY A 186 -4.15 -4.17 20.23
N ILE A 187 -3.11 -3.38 20.40
CA ILE A 187 -2.98 -2.39 21.47
C ILE A 187 -3.23 -0.99 20.90
N GLU A 188 -4.28 -0.34 21.41
CA GLU A 188 -4.79 0.96 20.95
C GLU A 188 -3.99 2.11 21.56
N VAL A 189 -3.72 3.11 20.72
CA VAL A 189 -3.02 4.32 21.12
C VAL A 189 -3.88 5.16 22.07
N CYS A 190 -3.34 5.46 23.24
CA CYS A 190 -3.95 6.28 24.28
C CYS A 190 -3.46 7.74 24.23
N SER A 191 -2.20 7.97 23.87
CA SER A 191 -1.59 9.31 23.76
C SER A 191 -0.89 9.50 22.41
N GLY A 192 -0.92 10.72 21.87
CA GLY A 192 -0.35 11.03 20.55
C GLY A 192 -1.33 10.92 19.38
N HIS A 193 -2.63 10.75 19.66
CA HIS A 193 -3.67 10.60 18.64
C HIS A 193 -3.76 11.79 17.69
N THR A 194 -3.63 13.02 18.18
CA THR A 194 -3.69 14.24 17.36
C THR A 194 -2.57 14.27 16.32
N GLN A 195 -1.35 13.91 16.72
CA GLN A 195 -0.18 13.85 15.85
C GLN A 195 -0.35 12.77 14.77
N LEU A 196 -0.88 11.61 15.15
CA LEU A 196 -1.19 10.53 14.20
C LEU A 196 -2.27 10.94 13.20
N LEU A 197 -3.30 11.66 13.66
CA LEU A 197 -4.36 12.17 12.80
C LEU A 197 -3.83 13.21 11.80
N ASP A 198 -2.94 14.11 12.25
CA ASP A 198 -2.30 15.09 11.37
C ASP A 198 -1.39 14.41 10.34
N LEU A 199 -0.65 13.36 10.72
CA LEU A 199 0.10 12.54 9.77
C LEU A 199 -0.80 11.81 8.78
N ALA A 200 -1.88 11.18 9.25
CA ALA A 200 -2.84 10.50 8.39
C ALA A 200 -3.44 11.47 7.37
N ARG A 201 -3.77 12.71 7.77
CA ARG A 201 -4.23 13.76 6.86
C ARG A 201 -3.19 14.11 5.79
N VAL A 202 -1.91 14.19 6.17
CA VAL A 202 -0.82 14.45 5.22
C VAL A 202 -0.70 13.30 4.23
N VAL A 203 -0.72 12.05 4.70
CA VAL A 203 -0.72 10.86 3.84
C VAL A 203 -1.95 10.83 2.91
N ASP A 204 -3.13 11.18 3.42
CA ASP A 204 -4.39 11.21 2.67
C ASP A 204 -4.39 12.23 1.54
N ARG A 205 -3.64 13.33 1.64
CA ARG A 205 -3.43 14.25 0.51
C ARG A 205 -2.76 13.52 -0.63
N THR A 206 -1.66 12.81 -0.37
CA THR A 206 -0.98 12.01 -1.39
C THR A 206 -1.86 10.87 -1.89
N MET A 207 -2.65 10.20 -1.04
CA MET A 207 -3.60 9.19 -1.50
C MET A 207 -4.60 9.79 -2.50
N THR A 208 -5.15 10.96 -2.18
CA THR A 208 -6.11 11.67 -3.03
C THR A 208 -5.51 12.12 -4.36
N GLU A 209 -4.28 12.65 -4.35
CA GLU A 209 -3.53 13.03 -5.56
C GLU A 209 -3.43 11.88 -6.57
N PHE A 210 -3.25 10.66 -6.07
CA PHE A 210 -3.11 9.45 -6.87
C PHE A 210 -4.44 8.71 -7.07
N ARG A 211 -5.57 9.30 -6.64
CA ARG A 211 -6.93 8.72 -6.72
C ARG A 211 -7.04 7.36 -6.02
N LEU A 212 -6.38 7.23 -4.87
CA LEU A 212 -6.42 6.07 -4.00
C LEU A 212 -7.36 6.34 -2.81
N ASP A 213 -7.81 5.27 -2.16
CA ASP A 213 -8.64 5.39 -0.96
C ASP A 213 -7.85 6.04 0.18
N THR A 214 -8.46 7.03 0.83
CA THR A 214 -7.93 7.68 2.03
C THR A 214 -8.09 6.77 3.25
N PHE A 215 -7.56 7.18 4.39
CA PHE A 215 -7.70 6.45 5.64
C PHE A 215 -9.14 6.41 6.15
N TYR A 216 -9.36 5.61 7.21
CA TYR A 216 -10.68 5.41 7.79
C TYR A 216 -11.26 6.72 8.34
N LYS A 217 -12.56 6.95 8.16
CA LYS A 217 -13.26 8.16 8.64
C LYS A 217 -13.12 8.36 10.15
N GLU A 218 -13.20 7.28 10.91
CA GLU A 218 -13.02 7.24 12.35
C GLU A 218 -11.81 6.33 12.66
N PRO A 219 -10.58 6.87 12.62
CA PRO A 219 -9.39 6.06 12.75
C PRO A 219 -9.20 5.58 14.19
N SER A 220 -8.98 4.28 14.35
CA SER A 220 -8.53 3.68 15.60
C SER A 220 -7.08 3.23 15.40
N PHE A 221 -6.13 4.08 15.82
CA PHE A 221 -4.71 3.79 15.68
C PHE A 221 -4.29 2.73 16.70
N HIS A 222 -3.65 1.68 16.22
CA HIS A 222 -3.23 0.55 17.04
C HIS A 222 -2.04 -0.15 16.43
N VAL A 223 -1.33 -0.91 17.27
CA VAL A 223 -0.35 -1.89 16.83
C VAL A 223 -0.98 -3.28 16.94
N SER A 224 -1.02 -4.03 15.85
CA SER A 224 -1.51 -5.42 15.86
C SER A 224 -0.48 -6.33 16.52
N LEU A 225 -0.89 -7.07 17.55
CA LEU A 225 -0.04 -7.97 18.34
C LEU A 225 -0.08 -9.40 17.81
N ALA A 226 -1.29 -9.89 17.54
CA ALA A 226 -1.55 -11.26 17.12
C ALA A 226 -2.84 -11.34 16.29
N TRP A 227 -3.05 -12.47 15.61
CA TRP A 227 -4.18 -12.65 14.71
C TRP A 227 -4.64 -14.10 14.60
N CYS A 228 -5.86 -14.31 14.09
CA CYS A 228 -6.37 -15.63 13.73
C CYS A 228 -7.32 -15.54 12.53
N VAL A 229 -7.62 -16.69 11.92
CA VAL A 229 -8.52 -16.78 10.76
C VAL A 229 -9.98 -16.77 11.23
N GLY A 230 -10.82 -16.04 10.50
CA GLY A 230 -12.26 -15.91 10.74
C GLY A 230 -12.63 -14.72 11.63
N ASP A 231 -13.94 -14.53 11.78
CA ASP A 231 -14.55 -13.56 12.70
C ASP A 231 -14.75 -14.24 14.07
N VAL A 232 -13.81 -14.01 14.98
CA VAL A 232 -13.86 -14.50 16.37
C VAL A 232 -13.96 -13.34 17.37
N ILE A 233 -14.47 -12.19 16.90
CA ILE A 233 -14.54 -10.95 17.69
C ILE A 233 -15.24 -11.21 19.03
N GLU A 234 -16.39 -11.87 19.02
CA GLU A 234 -17.19 -12.07 20.23
C GLU A 234 -16.48 -12.96 21.25
N LYS A 235 -15.84 -14.06 20.80
CA LYS A 235 -15.03 -14.92 21.69
C LYS A 235 -13.84 -14.20 22.30
N LEU A 236 -13.13 -13.40 21.50
CA LEU A 236 -11.97 -12.66 21.99
C LEU A 236 -12.38 -11.48 22.89
N LYS A 237 -13.57 -10.89 22.67
CA LYS A 237 -14.16 -9.90 23.58
C LYS A 237 -14.55 -10.51 24.93
N GLU A 238 -14.98 -11.76 24.99
CA GLU A 238 -15.30 -12.43 26.26
C GLU A 238 -14.07 -12.53 27.18
N CYS A 239 -12.88 -12.76 26.63
CA CYS A 239 -11.64 -12.85 27.40
C CYS A 239 -10.78 -11.57 27.40
N ILE A 240 -11.22 -10.48 26.76
CA ILE A 240 -10.41 -9.24 26.63
C ILE A 240 -10.05 -8.61 27.98
N GLN A 241 -10.92 -8.75 28.99
CA GLN A 241 -10.65 -8.22 30.34
C GLN A 241 -9.54 -9.00 31.04
N GLU A 242 -9.46 -10.32 30.82
CA GLU A 242 -8.35 -11.14 31.34
C GLU A 242 -7.04 -10.77 30.65
N LEU A 243 -7.08 -10.60 29.33
CA LEU A 243 -5.91 -10.15 28.57
C LEU A 243 -5.47 -8.74 28.99
N GLN A 244 -6.41 -7.84 29.31
CA GLN A 244 -6.05 -6.50 29.79
C GLN A 244 -5.39 -6.54 31.16
N ARG A 245 -5.80 -7.46 32.06
CA ARG A 245 -5.11 -7.65 33.35
C ARG A 245 -3.65 -8.05 33.17
N VAL A 246 -3.36 -8.92 32.20
CA VAL A 246 -1.96 -9.26 31.87
C VAL A 246 -1.16 -8.01 31.51
N VAL A 247 -1.73 -7.05 30.78
CA VAL A 247 -1.04 -5.78 30.47
C VAL A 247 -0.92 -4.88 31.70
N ASP A 248 -1.95 -4.83 32.55
CA ASP A 248 -2.02 -3.90 33.67
C ASP A 248 -1.25 -4.37 34.93
N GLU A 249 -1.09 -5.69 35.12
CA GLU A 249 -0.55 -6.32 36.34
C GLU A 249 0.91 -6.82 36.20
N GLN A 250 1.68 -6.24 35.28
CA GLN A 250 3.11 -6.54 35.14
C GLN A 250 3.92 -6.10 36.38
N GLU A 251 5.07 -6.75 36.65
CA GLU A 251 5.84 -6.57 37.89
C GLU A 251 6.28 -5.12 38.15
N GLU A 252 6.63 -4.38 37.09
CA GLU A 252 7.06 -2.97 37.15
C GLU A 252 5.89 -1.96 37.01
N GLY A 253 4.64 -2.45 37.01
CA GLY A 253 3.44 -1.68 36.76
C GLY A 253 2.89 -1.87 35.34
N PRO A 254 1.77 -1.20 34.98
CA PRO A 254 1.10 -1.43 33.71
C PRO A 254 2.03 -1.24 32.50
N PHE A 255 2.06 -2.23 31.61
CA PHE A 255 2.85 -2.15 30.39
C PHE A 255 2.28 -1.08 29.47
N VAL A 256 3.16 -0.19 29.00
CA VAL A 256 2.81 0.87 28.06
C VAL A 256 3.75 0.78 26.86
N LEU A 257 3.20 0.41 25.71
CA LEU A 257 3.94 0.45 24.46
C LEU A 257 4.25 1.91 24.12
N ARG A 258 5.54 2.25 24.06
CA ARG A 258 6.03 3.56 23.65
C ARG A 258 6.54 3.48 22.21
N LEU A 259 5.91 4.23 21.30
CA LEU A 259 6.30 4.29 19.89
C LEU A 259 6.87 5.67 19.59
N GLU A 260 8.11 5.69 19.13
CA GLU A 260 8.79 6.91 18.70
C GLU A 260 8.52 7.14 17.22
N GLY A 261 7.71 8.16 16.91
CA GLY A 261 7.46 8.60 15.55
C GLY A 261 8.67 9.32 14.99
N MET A 262 9.70 8.56 14.61
CA MET A 262 10.92 9.08 13.99
C MET A 262 10.84 9.16 12.48
N GLU A 263 10.19 8.18 11.85
CA GLU A 263 10.08 8.04 10.40
C GLU A 263 8.85 7.23 10.04
N LEU A 264 8.25 7.53 8.87
CA LEU A 264 7.20 6.72 8.28
C LEU A 264 7.80 5.77 7.24
N HIS A 265 7.17 4.62 7.09
CA HIS A 265 7.53 3.60 6.11
C HIS A 265 6.38 3.44 5.12
N CYS A 266 6.69 3.29 3.84
CA CYS A 266 5.75 2.89 2.80
C CYS A 266 6.22 1.59 2.17
N LYS A 267 5.44 0.53 2.33
CA LYS A 267 5.70 -0.78 1.70
C LYS A 267 4.83 -0.87 0.46
N THR A 268 5.45 -1.16 -0.68
CA THR A 268 4.81 -1.39 -1.98
C THR A 268 5.31 -2.72 -2.55
N GLY A 269 4.50 -3.76 -2.40
CA GLY A 269 4.90 -5.16 -2.62
C GLY A 269 6.15 -5.52 -1.81
N ASN A 270 7.27 -5.80 -2.48
CA ASN A 270 8.53 -6.19 -1.84
C ASN A 270 9.50 -5.01 -1.59
N LYS A 271 9.11 -3.77 -1.91
CA LYS A 271 9.94 -2.58 -1.69
C LYS A 271 9.43 -1.81 -0.47
N THR A 272 10.36 -1.32 0.35
CA THR A 272 10.06 -0.45 1.49
C THR A 272 10.80 0.88 1.32
N PHE A 273 10.11 1.98 1.56
CA PHE A 273 10.63 3.34 1.47
C PHE A 273 10.48 4.03 2.83
N CYS A 274 11.54 4.68 3.31
CA CYS A 274 11.54 5.40 4.59
C CYS A 274 11.47 6.92 4.39
N PHE A 275 10.74 7.59 5.28
CA PHE A 275 10.52 9.04 5.29
C PHE A 275 10.79 9.59 6.70
N PRO A 276 12.00 10.12 6.96
CA PRO A 276 12.33 10.65 8.28
C PRO A 276 11.53 11.92 8.60
N LEU A 277 11.05 12.00 9.85
CA LEU A 277 10.38 13.18 10.39
C LEU A 277 11.40 14.17 10.96
N GLN A 278 11.02 15.44 10.94
CA GLN A 278 11.85 16.55 11.40
C GLN A 278 12.05 16.48 12.93
N THR A 279 13.32 16.53 13.36
CA THR A 279 13.70 16.71 14.77
C THR A 279 13.17 18.02 15.36
#